data_AF-A0A3R7A0H9-F1
#
_entry.id   AF-A0A3R7A0H9-F1
#
_cell.length_a   1.000
_cell.length_b   1.000
_cell.length_c   1.000
_cell.angle_alpha   90.00
_cell.angle_beta   90.00
_cell.angle_gamma   90.00
#
_symmetry.space_group_name_H-M   'P 1'
#
loop_
_entity.id
_entity.type
_entity.pdbx_description
1 polymer ?
#
loop_
_entity_poly.entity_id
_entity_poly.type
_entity_poly.pdbx_seq_one_letter_code
_entity_poly.pdbx_strand_id
1 'polypeptide(L)'
;MWSPLKNNKPLLAYAAWSLLVFFITFSDGLNADDITHVFILVFFAITYRLRFLLRKLLPSSTPLAFIGLATIFAAFVEGFYMISKPLHPSLVVTKDMGIGQMMYNYGVDVLFTFPAYVAIFSAIWLFVRRYEYSNFGYALIMGLGQALGDGLGFLLANPGTMLFLPYILFNYHAMNVVPFLLVRNRLQDTPRIDTSWKYLPIVVLPLIYFTAATVIFALGPAFGFFAK
;
A
#
# COMPACT_ATOMS: atom_id res chain seq x y z
N MET A 1 -12.55 30.50 3.85
CA MET A 1 -13.80 29.75 3.63
C MET A 1 -13.53 28.66 2.58
N TRP A 2 -13.06 27.49 3.02
CA TRP A 2 -12.71 26.36 2.14
C TRP A 2 -13.78 25.27 2.30
N SER A 3 -14.48 24.94 1.21
CA SER A 3 -15.40 23.80 1.16
C SER A 3 -14.84 22.74 0.21
N PRO A 4 -13.95 21.83 0.66
CA PRO A 4 -13.45 20.76 -0.19
C PRO A 4 -14.36 19.52 -0.19
N LEU A 5 -15.63 19.63 0.25
CA LEU A 5 -16.55 18.48 0.35
C LEU A 5 -17.61 18.40 -0.77
N LYS A 6 -17.64 19.33 -1.73
CA LYS A 6 -18.76 19.39 -2.69
C LYS A 6 -18.62 18.58 -3.99
N ASN A 7 -17.45 18.02 -4.33
CA ASN A 7 -17.33 17.23 -5.56
C ASN A 7 -16.74 15.83 -5.31
N ASN A 8 -17.55 14.95 -4.73
CA ASN A 8 -17.21 13.53 -4.53
C ASN A 8 -17.29 12.69 -5.82
N LYS A 9 -17.65 13.30 -6.96
CA LYS A 9 -17.83 12.58 -8.24
C LYS A 9 -16.62 11.72 -8.64
N PRO A 10 -15.35 12.20 -8.55
CA PRO A 10 -14.20 11.36 -8.90
C PRO A 10 -14.04 10.15 -7.98
N LEU A 11 -14.30 10.31 -6.69
CA LEU A 11 -14.21 9.22 -5.72
C LEU A 11 -15.33 8.20 -5.92
N LEU A 12 -16.55 8.65 -6.23
CA LEU A 12 -17.67 7.78 -6.56
C LEU A 12 -17.43 7.01 -7.87
N ALA A 13 -16.90 7.69 -8.90
CA ALA A 13 -16.50 7.04 -10.15
C ALA A 13 -15.41 5.99 -9.90
N TYR A 14 -14.40 6.31 -9.09
CA TYR A 14 -13.35 5.37 -8.71
C TYR A 14 -13.90 4.17 -7.91
N ALA A 15 -14.83 4.40 -7.00
CA ALA A 15 -15.47 3.34 -6.23
C ALA A 15 -16.31 2.42 -7.14
N ALA A 16 -17.10 2.99 -8.05
CA ALA A 16 -17.87 2.22 -9.05
C ALA A 16 -16.93 1.41 -9.96
N TRP A 17 -15.83 2.02 -10.41
CA TRP A 17 -14.80 1.33 -11.18
C TRP A 17 -14.16 0.19 -10.39
N SER A 18 -13.85 0.41 -9.11
CA SER A 18 -13.30 -0.63 -8.23
C SER A 18 -14.27 -1.80 -8.10
N LEU A 19 -15.56 -1.53 -7.83
CA LEU A 19 -16.58 -2.57 -7.72
C LEU A 19 -16.71 -3.38 -9.01
N LEU A 20 -16.73 -2.72 -10.17
CA LEU A 20 -16.78 -3.38 -11.47
C LEU A 20 -15.56 -4.28 -11.69
N VAL A 21 -14.36 -3.76 -11.40
CA VAL A 21 -13.11 -4.50 -11.55
C VAL A 21 -13.08 -5.73 -10.64
N PHE A 22 -13.40 -5.59 -9.34
CA PHE A 22 -13.47 -6.73 -8.43
C PHE A 22 -14.53 -7.75 -8.85
N PHE A 23 -15.69 -7.30 -9.33
CA PHE A 23 -16.74 -8.19 -9.83
C PHE A 23 -16.26 -9.01 -11.04
N ILE A 24 -15.59 -8.37 -11.99
CA ILE A 24 -15.02 -9.03 -13.17
C ILE A 24 -13.91 -10.00 -12.75
N THR A 25 -12.98 -9.58 -11.90
CA THR A 25 -11.86 -10.47 -11.50
C THR A 25 -12.35 -11.71 -10.75
N PHE A 26 -13.40 -11.60 -9.94
CA PHE A 26 -13.94 -12.72 -9.19
C PHE A 26 -14.91 -13.61 -9.97
N SER A 27 -15.28 -13.26 -11.22
CA SER A 27 -16.29 -14.01 -11.98
C SER A 27 -15.83 -15.41 -12.38
N ASP A 28 -14.52 -15.61 -12.51
CA ASP A 28 -13.94 -16.86 -13.02
C ASP A 28 -13.57 -17.85 -11.88
N GLY A 29 -13.98 -17.55 -10.65
CA GLY A 29 -13.68 -18.32 -9.43
C GLY A 29 -12.64 -17.62 -8.56
N LEU A 30 -12.48 -18.09 -7.31
CA LEU A 30 -11.52 -17.53 -6.36
C LEU A 30 -10.20 -18.30 -6.39
N ASN A 31 -9.14 -17.67 -6.88
CA ASN A 31 -7.77 -18.17 -6.74
C ASN A 31 -7.10 -17.58 -5.48
N ALA A 32 -5.82 -17.93 -5.24
CA ALA A 32 -5.08 -17.43 -4.08
C ALA A 32 -4.92 -15.90 -4.07
N ASP A 33 -4.70 -15.28 -5.24
CA ASP A 33 -4.60 -13.82 -5.39
C ASP A 33 -5.94 -13.16 -5.05
N ASP A 34 -7.06 -13.73 -5.50
CA ASP A 34 -8.40 -13.21 -5.19
C ASP A 34 -8.70 -13.29 -3.69
N ILE A 35 -8.36 -14.40 -3.04
CA ILE A 35 -8.50 -14.56 -1.60
C ILE A 35 -7.65 -13.53 -0.86
N THR A 36 -6.40 -13.31 -1.28
CA THR A 36 -5.55 -12.25 -0.74
C THR A 36 -6.23 -10.89 -0.85
N HIS A 37 -6.79 -10.54 -2.02
CA HIS A 37 -7.46 -9.25 -2.21
C HIS A 37 -8.75 -9.13 -1.40
N VAL A 38 -9.50 -10.22 -1.19
CA VAL A 38 -10.65 -10.23 -0.26
C VAL A 38 -10.19 -9.92 1.17
N PHE A 39 -9.09 -10.53 1.65
CA PHE A 39 -8.55 -10.19 2.97
C PHE A 39 -8.10 -8.73 3.07
N ILE A 40 -7.45 -8.20 2.04
CA ILE A 40 -7.05 -6.79 1.97
C ILE A 40 -8.30 -5.87 1.99
N LEU A 41 -9.36 -6.21 1.26
CA LEU A 41 -10.63 -5.48 1.26
C LEU A 41 -11.27 -5.45 2.64
N VAL A 42 -11.37 -6.60 3.29
CA VAL A 42 -11.91 -6.72 4.64
C VAL A 42 -11.06 -5.94 5.64
N PHE A 43 -9.73 -6.08 5.56
CA PHE A 43 -8.80 -5.34 6.41
C PHE A 43 -8.92 -3.82 6.22
N PHE A 44 -9.00 -3.34 4.97
CA PHE A 44 -9.22 -1.93 4.69
C PHE A 44 -10.55 -1.45 5.24
N ALA A 45 -11.65 -2.21 5.08
CA ALA A 45 -12.95 -1.85 5.61
C ALA A 45 -12.93 -1.75 7.16
N ILE A 46 -12.29 -2.70 7.83
CA ILE A 46 -12.12 -2.74 9.28
C ILE A 46 -11.29 -1.53 9.74
N THR A 47 -10.09 -1.34 9.20
CA THR A 47 -9.20 -0.23 9.58
C THR A 47 -9.81 1.13 9.26
N TYR A 48 -10.53 1.25 8.13
CA TYR A 48 -11.27 2.44 7.78
C TYR A 48 -12.35 2.73 8.82
N ARG A 49 -13.12 1.74 9.27
CA ARG A 49 -14.11 1.93 10.35
C ARG A 49 -13.44 2.27 11.69
N LEU A 50 -12.34 1.60 12.03
CA LEU A 50 -11.59 1.83 13.27
C LEU A 50 -10.89 3.19 13.31
N ARG A 51 -10.72 3.88 12.17
CA ARG A 51 -10.08 5.21 12.12
C ARG A 51 -10.66 6.22 13.12
N PHE A 52 -11.97 6.15 13.39
CA PHE A 52 -12.62 7.06 14.34
C PHE A 52 -12.15 6.82 15.78
N LEU A 53 -11.89 5.56 16.14
CA LEU A 53 -11.30 5.18 17.42
C LEU A 53 -9.81 5.53 17.45
N LEU A 54 -9.07 5.16 16.40
CA LEU A 54 -7.63 5.43 16.29
C LEU A 54 -7.30 6.93 16.38
N ARG A 55 -8.16 7.80 15.85
CA ARG A 55 -8.01 9.26 15.95
C ARG A 55 -8.04 9.78 17.40
N LYS A 56 -8.70 9.06 18.31
CA LYS A 56 -8.74 9.41 19.75
C LYS A 56 -7.50 8.92 20.49
N LEU A 57 -6.94 7.78 20.08
CA LEU A 57 -5.86 7.09 20.79
C LEU A 57 -4.46 7.55 20.35
N LEU A 58 -4.29 7.91 19.08
CA LEU A 58 -2.97 8.24 18.52
C LEU A 58 -2.69 9.75 18.56
N PRO A 59 -1.47 10.18 18.94
CA PRO A 59 -1.02 11.55 18.78
C PRO A 59 -0.89 11.88 17.30
N SER A 60 -1.95 12.43 16.71
CA SER A 60 -2.20 12.36 15.27
C SER A 60 -1.54 13.47 14.44
N SER A 61 -0.33 13.88 14.82
CA SER A 61 0.49 14.86 14.08
C SER A 61 1.97 14.48 13.97
N THR A 62 2.38 13.33 14.50
CA THR A 62 3.79 12.93 14.45
C THR A 62 4.09 12.11 13.18
N PRO A 63 5.31 12.23 12.62
CA PRO A 63 5.79 11.30 11.58
C PRO A 63 5.65 9.85 12.02
N LEU A 64 5.92 9.57 13.29
CA LEU A 64 5.83 8.24 13.87
C LEU A 64 4.42 7.64 13.78
N ALA A 65 3.38 8.45 13.97
CA ALA A 65 1.99 7.97 13.87
C ALA A 65 1.63 7.57 12.44
N PHE A 66 2.07 8.32 11.42
CA PHE A 66 1.82 7.97 10.03
C PHE A 66 2.68 6.78 9.58
N ILE A 67 4.00 6.91 9.73
CA ILE A 67 4.97 5.93 9.25
C ILE A 67 4.77 4.61 9.99
N GLY A 68 4.73 4.63 11.32
CA GLY A 68 4.57 3.42 12.13
C GLY A 68 3.27 2.68 11.82
N LEU A 69 2.13 3.39 11.74
CA LEU A 69 0.86 2.74 11.42
C LEU A 69 0.82 2.19 10.00
N ALA A 70 1.34 2.94 9.02
CA ALA A 70 1.42 2.47 7.64
C ALA A 70 2.32 1.24 7.50
N THR A 71 3.48 1.21 8.18
CA THR A 71 4.37 0.06 8.23
C THR A 71 3.71 -1.15 8.90
N ILE A 72 2.97 -0.95 10.00
CA ILE A 72 2.19 -2.04 10.63
C ILE A 72 1.15 -2.58 9.65
N PHE A 73 0.41 -1.70 8.97
CA PHE A 73 -0.61 -2.13 8.00
C PHE A 73 0.01 -2.84 6.80
N ALA A 74 1.19 -2.42 6.35
CA ALA A 74 1.96 -3.12 5.33
C ALA A 74 2.34 -4.54 5.76
N ALA A 75 2.81 -4.74 7.00
CA ALA A 75 3.10 -6.07 7.51
C ALA A 75 1.84 -6.98 7.51
N PHE A 76 0.68 -6.45 7.91
CA PHE A 76 -0.58 -7.22 7.81
C PHE A 76 -0.93 -7.60 6.37
N VAL A 77 -0.76 -6.65 5.44
CA VAL A 77 -1.02 -6.89 4.02
C VAL A 77 -0.04 -7.93 3.44
N GLU A 78 1.24 -7.89 3.82
CA GLU A 78 2.21 -8.94 3.47
C GLU A 78 1.78 -10.31 3.99
N GLY A 79 1.26 -10.37 5.22
CA GLY A 79 0.68 -11.59 5.78
C GLY A 79 -0.41 -12.20 4.90
N PHE A 80 -1.21 -11.37 4.21
CA PHE A 80 -2.21 -11.85 3.24
C PHE A 80 -1.59 -12.27 1.91
N TYR A 81 -0.46 -11.68 1.51
CA TYR A 81 0.27 -12.08 0.31
C TYR A 81 1.06 -13.37 0.47
N MET A 82 1.31 -13.83 1.70
CA MET A 82 2.03 -15.09 1.95
C MET A 82 1.42 -16.30 1.23
N ILE A 83 0.12 -16.32 0.95
CA ILE A 83 -0.54 -17.43 0.23
C ILE A 83 -0.50 -17.30 -1.30
N SER A 84 -0.09 -16.14 -1.84
CA SER A 84 -0.17 -15.83 -3.28
C SER A 84 1.15 -15.33 -3.85
N LYS A 85 1.67 -14.21 -3.33
CA LYS A 85 2.86 -13.50 -3.85
C LYS A 85 3.70 -12.91 -2.70
N PRO A 86 4.32 -13.74 -1.83
CA PRO A 86 5.32 -13.24 -0.91
C PRO A 86 6.52 -12.65 -1.67
N LEU A 87 7.42 -11.96 -0.96
CA LEU A 87 8.66 -11.39 -1.49
C LEU A 87 9.46 -12.37 -2.35
N HIS A 88 9.48 -13.65 -1.96
CA HIS A 88 10.12 -14.71 -2.72
C HIS A 88 9.25 -15.99 -2.77
N PRO A 89 9.16 -16.69 -3.92
CA PRO A 89 8.30 -17.87 -4.07
C PRO A 89 8.55 -19.00 -3.05
N SER A 90 9.77 -19.12 -2.52
CA SER A 90 10.09 -20.13 -1.49
C SER A 90 9.39 -19.88 -0.15
N LEU A 91 8.86 -18.68 0.07
CA LEU A 91 8.17 -18.31 1.32
C LEU A 91 6.67 -18.58 1.26
N VAL A 92 6.13 -19.01 0.12
CA VAL A 92 4.68 -19.22 -0.07
C VAL A 92 4.15 -20.17 1.00
N VAL A 93 3.12 -19.72 1.72
CA VAL A 93 2.41 -20.50 2.72
C VAL A 93 1.37 -21.37 2.05
N THR A 94 1.50 -22.68 2.25
CA THR A 94 0.55 -23.68 1.75
C THR A 94 -0.24 -24.30 2.90
N LYS A 95 -1.39 -24.89 2.58
CA LYS A 95 -2.28 -25.54 3.56
C LYS A 95 -1.64 -26.69 4.34
N ASP A 96 -0.59 -27.30 3.79
CA ASP A 96 0.06 -28.48 4.36
C ASP A 96 1.21 -28.10 5.33
N MET A 97 1.54 -26.81 5.46
CA MET A 97 2.58 -26.34 6.38
C MET A 97 2.10 -26.30 7.83
N GLY A 98 2.98 -26.65 8.77
CA GLY A 98 2.73 -26.41 10.20
C GLY A 98 2.77 -24.92 10.54
N ILE A 99 2.02 -24.50 11.57
CA ILE A 99 1.91 -23.09 12.01
C ILE A 99 3.30 -22.46 12.25
N GLY A 100 4.25 -23.22 12.83
CA GLY A 100 5.62 -22.74 13.05
C GLY A 100 6.34 -22.35 11.76
N GLN A 101 6.20 -23.13 10.70
CA GLN A 101 6.77 -22.82 9.39
C GLN A 101 6.08 -21.62 8.73
N MET A 102 4.75 -21.51 8.87
CA MET A 102 4.01 -20.35 8.37
C MET A 102 4.50 -19.05 9.02
N MET A 103 4.65 -19.06 10.35
CA MET A 103 5.15 -17.92 11.12
C MET A 103 6.61 -17.60 10.79
N TYR A 104 7.44 -18.62 10.55
CA TYR A 104 8.81 -18.44 10.09
C TYR A 104 8.86 -17.75 8.73
N ASN A 105 8.13 -18.27 7.73
CA ASN A 105 8.09 -17.70 6.38
C ASN A 105 7.62 -16.25 6.40
N TYR A 106 6.52 -15.97 7.11
CA TYR A 106 6.00 -14.62 7.28
C TYR A 106 6.99 -13.70 8.00
N GLY A 107 7.65 -14.20 9.05
CA GLY A 107 8.67 -13.44 9.77
C GLY A 107 9.87 -13.07 8.90
N VAL A 108 10.34 -13.99 8.06
CA VAL A 108 11.41 -13.74 7.09
C VAL A 108 10.96 -12.69 6.07
N ASP A 109 9.77 -12.85 5.50
CA ASP A 109 9.21 -11.91 4.53
C ASP A 109 9.16 -10.48 5.09
N VAL A 110 8.52 -10.31 6.25
CA VAL A 110 8.43 -9.02 6.95
C VAL A 110 9.80 -8.47 7.32
N LEU A 111 10.75 -9.31 7.75
CA LEU A 111 12.09 -8.84 8.12
C LEU A 111 12.79 -8.14 6.94
N PHE A 112 12.65 -8.68 5.73
CA PHE A 112 13.25 -8.10 4.54
C PHE A 112 12.44 -6.92 3.97
N THR A 113 11.11 -6.96 4.04
CA THR A 113 10.26 -5.88 3.48
C THR A 113 10.10 -4.69 4.43
N PHE A 114 10.23 -4.88 5.75
CA PHE A 114 10.02 -3.83 6.75
C PHE A 114 10.90 -2.58 6.55
N PRO A 115 12.23 -2.69 6.33
CA PRO A 115 13.06 -1.51 6.05
C PRO A 115 12.62 -0.75 4.80
N ALA A 116 12.17 -1.46 3.76
CA ALA A 116 11.64 -0.86 2.54
C ALA A 116 10.37 -0.06 2.83
N TYR A 117 9.44 -0.64 3.60
CA TYR A 117 8.21 0.05 4.01
C TYR A 117 8.48 1.32 4.83
N VAL A 118 9.43 1.27 5.76
CA VAL A 118 9.83 2.46 6.51
C VAL A 118 10.35 3.55 5.56
N ALA A 119 11.18 3.21 4.57
CA ALA A 119 11.67 4.17 3.58
C ALA A 119 10.54 4.75 2.70
N ILE A 120 9.66 3.88 2.19
CA ILE A 120 8.50 4.27 1.36
C ILE A 120 7.60 5.22 2.13
N PHE A 121 7.16 4.85 3.34
CA PHE A 121 6.25 5.70 4.12
C PHE A 121 6.91 6.95 4.65
N SER A 122 8.23 6.94 4.87
CA SER A 122 9.00 8.16 5.17
C SER A 122 8.99 9.12 3.98
N ALA A 123 9.20 8.64 2.76
CA ALA A 123 9.11 9.45 1.56
C ALA A 123 7.69 10.00 1.36
N ILE A 124 6.67 9.16 1.48
CA ILE A 124 5.26 9.60 1.41
C ILE A 124 4.97 10.68 2.46
N TRP A 125 5.47 10.51 3.69
CA TRP A 125 5.33 11.52 4.74
C TRP A 125 5.94 12.86 4.35
N LEU A 126 7.14 12.88 3.74
CA LEU A 126 7.77 14.10 3.23
C LEU A 126 6.91 14.83 2.19
N PHE A 127 6.24 14.09 1.31
CA PHE A 127 5.32 14.68 0.34
C PHE A 127 4.04 15.18 0.99
N VAL A 128 3.42 14.38 1.85
CA VAL A 128 2.13 14.69 2.50
C VAL A 128 2.21 15.91 3.42
N ARG A 129 3.33 16.09 4.12
CA ARG A 129 3.56 17.27 4.98
C ARG A 129 3.83 18.54 4.17
N ARG A 130 4.34 18.40 2.93
CA ARG A 130 4.78 19.53 2.10
C ARG A 130 3.69 20.02 1.15
N TYR A 131 2.93 19.10 0.55
CA TYR A 131 2.00 19.39 -0.53
C TYR A 131 0.54 19.14 -0.14
N GLU A 132 -0.35 19.86 -0.80
CA GLU A 132 -1.78 19.66 -0.60
C GLU A 132 -2.31 18.52 -1.48
N TYR A 133 -2.91 17.52 -0.81
CA TYR A 133 -3.63 16.43 -1.47
C TYR A 133 -5.10 16.41 -1.03
N SER A 134 -5.99 16.29 -2.01
CA SER A 134 -7.36 15.79 -1.78
C SER A 134 -7.32 14.31 -1.43
N ASN A 135 -8.40 13.76 -0.86
CA ASN A 135 -8.47 12.32 -0.55
C ASN A 135 -8.25 11.47 -1.80
N PHE A 136 -8.91 11.83 -2.91
CA PHE A 136 -8.77 11.14 -4.18
C PHE A 136 -7.36 11.31 -4.76
N GLY A 137 -6.82 12.55 -4.75
CA GLY A 137 -5.48 12.82 -5.24
C GLY A 137 -4.41 12.03 -4.48
N TYR A 138 -4.52 11.94 -3.15
CA TYR A 138 -3.64 11.11 -2.34
C TYR A 138 -3.75 9.63 -2.72
N ALA A 139 -4.97 9.06 -2.69
CA ALA A 139 -5.19 7.64 -2.96
C ALA A 139 -4.68 7.25 -4.36
N LEU A 140 -4.93 8.08 -5.37
CA LEU A 140 -4.47 7.82 -6.73
C LEU A 140 -2.96 7.98 -6.87
N ILE A 141 -2.37 9.10 -6.44
CA ILE A 141 -0.94 9.40 -6.66
C ILE A 141 -0.05 8.46 -5.86
N MET A 142 -0.36 8.23 -4.57
CA MET A 142 0.44 7.36 -3.73
C MET A 142 0.22 5.89 -4.05
N GLY A 143 -1.01 5.50 -4.38
CA GLY A 143 -1.30 4.16 -4.89
C GLY A 143 -0.51 3.89 -6.17
N LEU A 144 -0.64 4.77 -7.17
CA LEU A 144 0.03 4.62 -8.46
C LEU A 144 1.56 4.62 -8.34
N GLY A 145 2.13 5.51 -7.53
CA GLY A 145 3.59 5.51 -7.32
C GLY A 145 4.11 4.21 -6.72
N GLN A 146 3.38 3.61 -5.78
CA GLN A 146 3.76 2.31 -5.21
C GLN A 146 3.54 1.16 -6.20
N ALA A 147 2.40 1.14 -6.90
CA ALA A 147 2.09 0.14 -7.93
C ALA A 147 3.11 0.13 -9.07
N LEU A 148 3.57 1.32 -9.49
CA LEU A 148 4.66 1.43 -10.46
C LEU A 148 5.96 0.91 -9.84
N GLY A 149 6.26 1.18 -8.58
CA GLY A 149 7.50 0.69 -7.97
C GLY A 149 7.58 -0.83 -7.89
N ASP A 150 6.46 -1.46 -7.56
CA ASP A 150 6.36 -2.91 -7.38
C ASP A 150 6.19 -3.64 -8.73
N GLY A 151 5.47 -3.03 -9.66
CA GLY A 151 4.95 -3.70 -10.86
C GLY A 151 5.31 -3.04 -12.20
N LEU A 152 6.26 -2.09 -12.27
CA LEU A 152 6.54 -1.33 -13.51
C LEU A 152 6.75 -2.24 -14.72
N GLY A 153 7.59 -3.27 -14.58
CA GLY A 153 7.89 -4.19 -15.68
C GLY A 153 6.64 -4.93 -16.18
N PHE A 154 5.77 -5.35 -15.27
CA PHE A 154 4.51 -6.00 -15.61
C PHE A 154 3.52 -5.04 -16.28
N LEU A 155 3.39 -3.81 -15.78
CA LEU A 155 2.51 -2.79 -16.35
C LEU A 155 2.95 -2.36 -17.75
N LEU A 156 4.26 -2.26 -18.00
CA LEU A 156 4.81 -1.95 -19.32
C LEU A 156 4.59 -3.09 -20.31
N ALA A 157 4.74 -4.34 -19.86
CA ALA A 157 4.49 -5.52 -20.69
C ALA A 157 2.99 -5.74 -20.97
N ASN A 158 2.11 -5.32 -20.07
CA ASN A 158 0.67 -5.57 -20.13
C ASN A 158 -0.12 -4.27 -19.92
N PRO A 159 -0.06 -3.28 -20.84
CA PRO A 159 -0.67 -1.97 -20.65
C PRO A 159 -2.20 -2.04 -20.45
N GLY A 160 -2.87 -3.07 -20.96
CA GLY A 160 -4.31 -3.31 -20.74
C GLY A 160 -4.70 -3.50 -19.27
N THR A 161 -3.74 -3.90 -18.41
CA THR A 161 -3.96 -4.05 -16.95
C THR A 161 -4.22 -2.71 -16.25
N MET A 162 -3.95 -1.57 -16.90
CA MET A 162 -4.37 -0.25 -16.41
C MET A 162 -5.89 -0.12 -16.26
N LEU A 163 -6.69 -0.90 -16.99
CA LEU A 163 -8.15 -0.95 -16.80
C LEU A 163 -8.55 -1.60 -15.46
N PHE A 164 -7.65 -2.38 -14.88
CA PHE A 164 -7.79 -3.06 -13.59
C PHE A 164 -7.01 -2.33 -12.49
N LEU A 165 -6.58 -1.09 -12.74
CA LEU A 165 -5.78 -0.31 -11.80
C LEU A 165 -6.36 -0.32 -10.37
N PRO A 166 -7.68 -0.18 -10.13
CA PRO A 166 -8.20 -0.22 -8.76
C PRO A 166 -7.91 -1.51 -8.00
N TYR A 167 -7.86 -2.66 -8.69
CA TYR A 167 -7.47 -3.94 -8.11
C TYR A 167 -6.00 -3.88 -7.67
N ILE A 168 -5.14 -3.42 -8.58
CA ILE A 168 -3.69 -3.26 -8.35
C ILE A 168 -3.40 -2.25 -7.24
N LEU A 169 -4.20 -1.18 -7.10
CA LEU A 169 -3.93 -0.14 -6.11
C LEU A 169 -4.41 -0.49 -4.69
N PHE A 170 -5.26 -1.49 -4.55
CA PHE A 170 -6.05 -1.66 -3.34
C PHE A 170 -5.22 -2.08 -2.13
N ASN A 171 -4.18 -2.90 -2.34
CA ASN A 171 -3.20 -3.23 -1.31
C ASN A 171 -2.52 -1.98 -0.73
N TYR A 172 -2.08 -1.07 -1.59
CA TYR A 172 -1.46 0.18 -1.16
C TYR A 172 -2.45 1.11 -0.44
N HIS A 173 -3.71 1.10 -0.87
CA HIS A 173 -4.78 1.83 -0.17
C HIS A 173 -5.01 1.29 1.23
N ALA A 174 -5.02 -0.04 1.37
CA ALA A 174 -5.11 -0.72 2.66
C ALA A 174 -3.96 -0.36 3.60
N MET A 175 -2.76 -0.17 3.06
CA MET A 175 -1.59 0.21 3.83
C MET A 175 -1.63 1.67 4.33
N ASN A 176 -1.95 2.64 3.48
CA ASN A 176 -1.60 4.05 3.78
C ASN A 176 -2.75 5.08 3.77
N VAL A 177 -3.92 4.75 3.22
CA VAL A 177 -5.03 5.72 3.14
C VAL A 177 -5.57 6.04 4.54
N VAL A 178 -5.75 5.02 5.39
CA VAL A 178 -6.20 5.23 6.77
C VAL A 178 -5.18 6.03 7.59
N PRO A 179 -3.88 5.67 7.60
CA PRO A 179 -2.84 6.51 8.21
C PRO A 179 -2.89 7.97 7.73
N PHE A 180 -3.05 8.21 6.42
CA PHE A 180 -3.18 9.57 5.87
C PHE A 180 -4.40 10.31 6.42
N LEU A 181 -5.57 9.65 6.44
CA LEU A 181 -6.80 10.26 6.93
C LEU A 181 -6.73 10.65 8.42
N LEU A 182 -5.95 9.93 9.22
CA LEU A 182 -5.74 10.24 10.63
C LEU A 182 -4.92 11.52 10.85
N VAL A 183 -3.92 11.76 10.01
CA VAL A 183 -3.00 12.91 10.14
C VAL A 183 -3.46 14.13 9.33
N ARG A 184 -4.20 13.95 8.22
CA ARG A 184 -4.58 14.99 7.25
C ARG A 184 -5.12 16.27 7.89
N ASN A 185 -6.01 16.15 8.85
CA ASN A 185 -6.69 17.30 9.45
C ASN A 185 -5.77 18.13 10.36
N ARG A 186 -4.69 17.54 10.89
CA ARG A 186 -3.72 18.24 11.76
C ARG A 186 -2.49 18.75 11.00
N LEU A 187 -2.28 18.26 9.77
CA LEU A 187 -1.30 18.84 8.84
C LEU A 187 -1.68 20.26 8.36
N GLN A 188 -2.90 20.72 8.69
CA GLN A 188 -3.40 22.05 8.34
C GLN A 188 -2.72 23.17 9.14
N ASP A 189 -2.04 22.85 10.24
CA ASP A 189 -1.34 23.83 11.09
C ASP A 189 -0.06 24.38 10.42
N THR A 190 0.38 23.75 9.32
CA THR A 190 1.49 24.24 8.47
C THR A 190 0.98 24.52 7.04
N PRO A 191 1.33 25.67 6.43
CA PRO A 191 0.90 25.98 5.08
C PRO A 191 1.51 24.99 4.08
N ARG A 192 0.63 24.22 3.42
CA ARG A 192 0.99 23.26 2.37
C ARG A 192 0.87 23.91 1.01
N ILE A 193 1.71 23.46 0.08
CA ILE A 193 1.80 24.05 -1.25
C ILE A 193 0.99 23.23 -2.25
N ASP A 194 0.18 23.90 -3.06
CA ASP A 194 -0.44 23.31 -4.24
C ASP A 194 0.40 23.62 -5.49
N THR A 195 1.26 22.67 -5.89
CA THR A 195 2.10 22.77 -7.10
C THR A 195 2.16 21.42 -7.82
N SER A 196 2.60 21.41 -9.08
CA SER A 196 2.84 20.19 -9.85
C SER A 196 3.86 19.23 -9.22
N TRP A 197 4.73 19.73 -8.34
CA TRP A 197 5.67 18.91 -7.57
C TRP A 197 4.98 17.86 -6.68
N LYS A 198 3.68 18.01 -6.39
CA LYS A 198 2.89 16.99 -5.69
C LYS A 198 2.71 15.68 -6.47
N TYR A 199 3.03 15.64 -7.77
CA TYR A 199 2.96 14.42 -8.59
C TYR A 199 4.26 13.61 -8.61
N LEU A 200 5.36 14.15 -8.05
CA LEU A 200 6.65 13.46 -7.94
C LEU A 200 6.65 12.09 -7.26
N PRO A 201 5.74 11.74 -6.34
CA PRO A 201 5.68 10.38 -5.80
C PRO A 201 5.56 9.30 -6.88
N ILE A 202 4.97 9.60 -8.04
CA ILE A 202 4.87 8.68 -9.19
C ILE A 202 6.26 8.30 -9.73
N VAL A 203 7.28 9.11 -9.51
CA VAL A 203 8.67 8.86 -9.92
C VAL A 203 9.53 8.42 -8.74
N VAL A 204 9.39 9.09 -7.59
CA VAL A 204 10.25 8.84 -6.42
C VAL A 204 9.96 7.50 -5.78
N LEU A 205 8.69 7.08 -5.66
CA LEU A 205 8.36 5.80 -5.04
C LEU A 205 8.91 4.63 -5.87
N PRO A 206 8.78 4.59 -7.21
CA PRO A 206 9.43 3.54 -7.99
C PRO A 206 10.94 3.43 -7.82
N LEU A 207 11.65 4.56 -7.71
CA LEU A 207 13.09 4.53 -7.43
C LEU A 207 13.42 3.94 -6.06
N ILE A 208 12.59 4.22 -5.05
CA ILE A 208 12.74 3.63 -3.71
C ILE A 208 12.49 2.13 -3.76
N TYR A 209 11.43 1.67 -4.43
CA TYR A 209 11.14 0.24 -4.61
C TYR A 209 12.28 -0.48 -5.32
N PHE A 210 12.79 0.08 -6.43
CA PHE A 210 13.91 -0.48 -7.16
C PHE A 210 15.17 -0.60 -6.30
N THR A 211 15.48 0.45 -5.53
CA THR A 211 16.63 0.46 -4.61
C THR A 211 16.45 -0.57 -3.50
N ALA A 212 15.26 -0.64 -2.90
CA ALA A 212 14.94 -1.59 -1.85
C ALA A 212 15.03 -3.04 -2.34
N ALA A 213 14.42 -3.35 -3.48
CA ALA A 213 14.50 -4.67 -4.11
C ALA A 213 15.95 -5.06 -4.40
N THR A 214 16.75 -4.14 -4.95
CA THR A 214 18.18 -4.37 -5.21
C THR A 214 18.93 -4.73 -3.93
N VAL A 215 18.70 -3.99 -2.84
CA VAL A 215 19.33 -4.26 -1.53
C VAL A 215 18.87 -5.60 -0.96
N ILE A 216 17.57 -5.89 -0.99
CA ILE A 216 16.99 -7.14 -0.49
C ILE A 216 17.57 -8.35 -1.23
N PHE A 217 17.58 -8.33 -2.57
CA PHE A 217 18.08 -9.45 -3.37
C PHE A 217 19.61 -9.56 -3.35
N ALA A 218 20.33 -8.48 -3.06
CA ALA A 218 21.78 -8.55 -2.84
C ALA A 218 22.14 -9.13 -1.45
N LEU A 219 21.39 -8.77 -0.41
CA LEU A 219 21.65 -9.21 0.97
C LEU A 219 21.05 -10.57 1.29
N GLY A 220 19.91 -10.93 0.69
CA GLY A 220 19.22 -12.20 0.92
C GLY A 220 20.16 -13.41 0.91
N PRO A 221 20.97 -13.61 -0.16
CA PRO A 221 21.90 -14.73 -0.25
C PRO A 221 22.94 -14.76 0.88
N ALA A 222 23.39 -13.59 1.36
CA ALA A 222 24.33 -13.51 2.48
C ALA A 222 23.74 -13.98 3.81
N PHE A 223 22.41 -13.95 3.95
CA PHE A 223 21.67 -14.49 5.09
C PHE A 223 21.14 -15.92 4.86
N GLY A 224 21.52 -16.56 3.75
CA GLY A 224 21.06 -17.91 3.40
C GLY A 224 19.64 -17.97 2.81
N PHE A 225 19.08 -16.82 2.41
CA PHE A 225 17.77 -16.71 1.78
C PHE A 225 17.92 -16.37 0.29
N PHE A 226 16.99 -16.79 -0.56
CA PHE A 226 16.94 -16.38 -1.99
C PHE A 226 18.19 -16.72 -2.82
N ALA A 227 19.09 -17.56 -2.30
CA ALA A 227 20.16 -18.16 -3.09
C ALA A 227 19.55 -19.13 -4.12
N LYS A 228 20.08 -19.10 -5.34
CA LYS A 228 19.68 -20.01 -6.42
C LYS A 228 19.77 -21.47 -6.00
#